data_AF-A0A4Q3RU08-F1
#
_entry.id   AF-A0A4Q3RU08-F1
#
_cell.length_a   1.000
_cell.length_b   1.000
_cell.length_c   1.000
_cell.angle_alpha   90.00
_cell.angle_beta   90.00
_cell.angle_gamma   90.00
#
_symmetry.space_group_name_H-M   'P 1'
#
loop_
_entity.id
_entity.type
_entity.pdbx_description
1 polymer ?
#
loop_
_entity_poly.entity_id
_entity_poly.type
_entity_poly.pdbx_seq_one_letter_code
_entity_poly.pdbx_strand_id
1 'polypeptide(L)'
;MASYPAVFELSSINGVNGFQFNAQYGFGDVGVSVAMLGDVNGDGVADFIVGGPRNNLNGGGQNGSAFIVFGRNVAGVGQFPTDFQLQDLNGTNGFKVNGLNAGDGLGVSVSSAGDVNGDGIADILIGANGANRPNTMTQYGGAYVIFGKTVSVDGEFSAVFNLSTLDGTNGFSIPAQFNGSQLGIAVSSAGDINNDGIDDLLVGGGASGAGAGATYVIFGKDTATAGDFQANFNLAGLDGTNGFKINGAADGEFTGRAVSAAGDINGDGVDDLIIGAGSADPNGAY
;
A
#
# COMPACT_ATOMS: atom_id res chain seq x y z
N MET A 1 -2.28 -4.72 -36.41
CA MET A 1 -2.29 -4.35 -34.98
C MET A 1 -3.70 -3.95 -34.63
N ALA A 2 -4.29 -4.54 -33.58
CA ALA A 2 -5.57 -4.06 -33.08
C ALA A 2 -5.35 -2.65 -32.51
N SER A 3 -6.04 -1.64 -33.04
CA SER A 3 -5.98 -0.28 -32.50
C SER A 3 -6.95 -0.14 -31.33
N TYR A 4 -6.49 0.42 -30.21
CA TYR A 4 -7.39 0.82 -29.14
C TYR A 4 -8.35 1.91 -29.63
N PRO A 5 -9.63 1.89 -29.22
CA PRO A 5 -10.56 2.94 -29.57
C PRO A 5 -10.18 4.23 -28.83
N ALA A 6 -10.48 5.39 -29.44
CA ALA A 6 -10.27 6.70 -28.80
C ALA A 6 -11.16 6.90 -27.55
N VAL A 7 -12.26 6.14 -27.47
CA VAL A 7 -13.18 6.10 -26.32
C VAL A 7 -13.43 4.64 -25.97
N PHE A 8 -13.23 4.27 -24.71
CA PHE A 8 -13.52 2.95 -24.20
C PHE A 8 -14.71 3.04 -23.25
N GLU A 9 -15.83 2.41 -23.62
CA GLU A 9 -17.02 2.36 -22.79
C GLU A 9 -16.92 1.21 -21.78
N LEU A 10 -17.05 1.50 -20.49
CA LEU A 10 -16.98 0.46 -19.45
C LEU A 10 -18.08 -0.61 -19.62
N SER A 11 -19.23 -0.23 -20.18
CA SER A 11 -20.32 -1.16 -20.51
C SER A 11 -19.96 -2.16 -21.62
N SER A 12 -18.84 -1.96 -22.32
CA SER A 12 -18.35 -2.87 -23.36
C SER A 12 -17.42 -3.97 -22.82
N ILE A 13 -17.12 -3.97 -21.53
CA ILE A 13 -16.29 -4.98 -20.86
C ILE A 13 -16.92 -6.37 -21.02
N ASN A 14 -16.15 -7.34 -21.50
CA ASN A 14 -16.66 -8.67 -21.85
C ASN A 14 -15.73 -9.85 -21.50
N GLY A 15 -14.67 -9.62 -20.73
CA GLY A 15 -13.69 -10.66 -20.36
C GLY A 15 -12.53 -10.81 -21.37
N VAL A 16 -12.65 -10.22 -22.57
CA VAL A 16 -11.55 -10.18 -23.56
C VAL A 16 -10.86 -8.81 -23.59
N ASN A 17 -11.62 -7.73 -23.41
CA ASN A 17 -11.14 -6.35 -23.42
C ASN A 17 -11.02 -5.73 -22.01
N GLY A 18 -11.21 -6.54 -20.97
CA GLY A 18 -11.26 -6.11 -19.58
C GLY A 18 -12.20 -7.01 -18.78
N PHE A 19 -12.27 -6.78 -17.48
CA PHE A 19 -13.13 -7.50 -16.54
C PHE A 19 -13.48 -6.60 -15.36
N GLN A 20 -14.54 -6.95 -14.64
CA GLN A 20 -15.04 -6.23 -13.49
C GLN A 20 -14.81 -7.04 -12.21
N PHE A 21 -14.43 -6.34 -11.14
CA PHE A 21 -14.39 -6.90 -9.79
C PHE A 21 -15.62 -6.47 -9.02
N ASN A 22 -16.16 -7.38 -8.23
CA ASN A 22 -17.30 -7.11 -7.37
C ASN A 22 -16.99 -7.58 -5.96
N ALA A 23 -17.35 -6.77 -4.97
CA ALA A 23 -17.47 -7.19 -3.59
C ALA A 23 -18.96 -7.41 -3.27
N GLN A 24 -19.33 -8.59 -2.79
CA GLN A 24 -20.70 -8.79 -2.31
C GLN A 24 -20.88 -8.10 -0.96
N TYR A 25 -22.09 -7.59 -0.72
CA TYR A 25 -22.60 -6.89 0.48
C TYR A 25 -22.40 -5.36 0.53
N GLY A 26 -23.34 -4.65 -0.09
CA GLY A 26 -24.22 -3.65 0.54
C GLY A 26 -23.65 -2.34 1.12
N PHE A 27 -22.44 -2.30 1.67
CA PHE A 27 -21.89 -1.11 2.34
C PHE A 27 -20.36 -1.03 2.34
N GLY A 28 -19.67 -1.95 1.65
CA GLY A 28 -18.21 -1.91 1.50
C GLY A 28 -17.80 -1.11 0.28
N ASP A 29 -17.26 0.08 0.48
CA ASP A 29 -16.43 0.74 -0.53
C ASP A 29 -15.29 -0.20 -0.90
N VAL A 30 -15.23 -0.65 -2.14
CA VAL A 30 -14.08 -1.36 -2.71
C VAL A 30 -13.73 -0.67 -4.01
N GLY A 31 -12.44 -0.58 -4.32
CA GLY A 31 -11.94 0.22 -5.43
C GLY A 31 -11.79 1.71 -5.09
N VAL A 32 -11.75 2.06 -3.79
CA VAL A 32 -11.39 3.43 -3.35
C VAL A 32 -9.93 3.72 -3.69
N SER A 33 -9.08 2.71 -3.61
CA SER A 33 -7.69 2.75 -4.05
C SER A 33 -7.38 1.48 -4.82
N VAL A 34 -6.52 1.59 -5.84
CA VAL A 34 -6.05 0.48 -6.67
C VAL A 34 -4.59 0.71 -7.01
N ALA A 35 -3.80 -0.36 -7.09
CA ALA A 35 -2.41 -0.30 -7.54
C ALA A 35 -1.98 -1.62 -8.19
N MET A 36 -1.05 -1.53 -9.14
CA MET A 36 -0.26 -2.69 -9.54
C MET A 36 0.74 -3.01 -8.44
N LEU A 37 0.99 -4.29 -8.20
CA LEU A 37 1.93 -4.72 -7.16
C LEU A 37 3.28 -5.18 -7.72
N GLY A 38 3.32 -5.62 -8.98
CA GLY A 38 4.40 -6.51 -9.43
C GLY A 38 4.04 -7.96 -9.10
N ASP A 39 4.99 -8.88 -9.24
CA ASP A 39 4.79 -10.30 -8.95
C ASP A 39 5.04 -10.56 -7.45
N VAL A 40 3.97 -10.72 -6.66
CA VAL A 40 4.08 -10.89 -5.21
C VAL A 40 4.00 -12.37 -4.78
N ASN A 41 3.60 -13.25 -5.70
CA ASN A 41 3.53 -14.69 -5.48
C ASN A 41 4.68 -15.46 -6.16
N GLY A 42 5.56 -14.77 -6.88
CA GLY A 42 6.75 -15.32 -7.54
C GLY A 42 6.41 -16.25 -8.70
N ASP A 43 5.29 -16.03 -9.39
CA ASP A 43 4.87 -16.86 -10.53
C ASP A 43 5.26 -16.29 -11.91
N GLY A 44 5.91 -15.12 -11.91
CA GLY A 44 6.34 -14.36 -13.08
C GLY A 44 5.26 -13.48 -13.70
N VAL A 45 4.09 -13.37 -13.09
CA VAL A 45 2.97 -12.54 -13.56
C VAL A 45 2.66 -11.44 -12.55
N ALA A 46 2.53 -10.20 -13.02
CA ALA A 46 2.21 -9.10 -12.15
C ALA A 46 0.79 -9.20 -11.57
N ASP A 47 0.70 -8.88 -10.28
CA ASP A 47 -0.48 -8.85 -9.45
C ASP A 47 -0.97 -7.42 -9.22
N PHE A 48 -2.14 -7.28 -8.60
CA PHE A 48 -2.70 -5.98 -8.23
C PHE A 48 -3.49 -6.04 -6.94
N ILE A 49 -3.69 -4.87 -6.34
CA ILE A 49 -4.37 -4.68 -5.08
C ILE A 49 -5.56 -3.73 -5.24
N VAL A 50 -6.64 -4.04 -4.54
CA VAL A 50 -7.84 -3.21 -4.45
C VAL A 50 -8.13 -2.91 -2.99
N GLY A 51 -8.13 -1.63 -2.63
CA GLY A 51 -8.43 -1.14 -1.29
C GLY A 51 -9.91 -0.88 -1.07
N GLY A 52 -10.36 -1.14 0.16
CA GLY A 52 -11.74 -0.94 0.60
C GLY A 52 -11.85 -0.49 2.06
N PRO A 53 -11.58 0.80 2.35
CA PRO A 53 -11.40 1.30 3.71
C PRO A 53 -12.67 1.31 4.56
N ARG A 54 -13.85 1.33 3.94
CA ARG A 54 -15.14 1.30 4.66
C ARG A 54 -15.75 -0.09 4.75
N ASN A 55 -15.03 -1.13 4.35
CA ASN A 55 -15.55 -2.49 4.37
C ASN A 55 -15.79 -2.98 5.81
N ASN A 56 -16.95 -3.60 6.04
CA ASN A 56 -17.47 -4.01 7.36
C ASN A 56 -17.96 -5.48 7.33
N LEU A 57 -17.11 -6.39 6.85
CA LEU A 57 -17.50 -7.80 6.64
C LEU A 57 -17.87 -8.55 7.94
N ASN A 58 -17.54 -8.02 9.11
CA ASN A 58 -17.76 -8.67 10.40
C ASN A 58 -18.74 -7.92 11.34
N GLY A 59 -19.51 -6.94 10.83
CA GLY A 59 -20.54 -6.25 11.61
C GLY A 59 -20.04 -5.38 12.78
N GLY A 60 -18.74 -5.07 12.83
CA GLY A 60 -18.05 -4.42 13.96
C GLY A 60 -17.58 -2.97 13.72
N GLY A 61 -17.72 -2.43 12.51
CA GLY A 61 -17.24 -1.08 12.17
C GLY A 61 -16.32 -1.09 10.95
N GLN A 62 -15.96 0.07 10.45
CA GLN A 62 -15.17 0.28 9.23
C GLN A 62 -13.69 -0.11 9.44
N ASN A 63 -13.40 -1.40 9.68
CA ASN A 63 -12.03 -1.90 9.81
C ASN A 63 -11.24 -1.68 8.51
N GLY A 64 -11.94 -1.74 7.38
CA GLY A 64 -11.31 -1.68 6.07
C GLY A 64 -10.75 -3.03 5.64
N SER A 65 -10.48 -3.16 4.35
CA SER A 65 -9.93 -4.37 3.75
C SER A 65 -9.07 -4.02 2.54
N ALA A 66 -8.13 -4.89 2.21
CA ALA A 66 -7.45 -4.89 0.94
C ALA A 66 -7.55 -6.29 0.30
N PHE A 67 -7.68 -6.33 -1.01
CA PHE A 67 -7.81 -7.54 -1.79
C PHE A 67 -6.64 -7.60 -2.77
N ILE A 68 -5.74 -8.54 -2.56
CA ILE A 68 -4.64 -8.84 -3.47
C ILE A 68 -5.15 -9.90 -4.42
N VAL A 69 -5.07 -9.64 -5.71
CA VAL A 69 -5.54 -10.54 -6.75
C VAL A 69 -4.35 -10.92 -7.61
N PHE A 70 -4.09 -12.22 -7.71
CA PHE A 70 -2.98 -12.68 -8.51
C PHE A 70 -3.27 -12.57 -10.00
N GLY A 71 -2.26 -12.12 -10.73
CA GLY A 71 -2.21 -12.11 -12.17
C GLY A 71 -2.43 -13.50 -12.74
N ARG A 72 -2.76 -13.56 -14.03
CA ARG A 72 -3.03 -14.82 -14.71
C ARG A 72 -2.24 -14.90 -15.99
N ASN A 73 -1.41 -15.94 -16.10
CA ASN A 73 -0.89 -16.33 -17.39
C ASN A 73 -2.04 -16.94 -18.21
N VAL A 74 -2.57 -16.15 -19.15
CA VAL A 74 -3.69 -16.51 -20.02
C VAL A 74 -3.46 -17.85 -20.73
N ALA A 75 -2.23 -18.16 -21.13
CA ALA A 75 -1.91 -19.38 -21.86
C ALA A 75 -2.05 -20.65 -21.00
N GLY A 76 -1.90 -20.54 -19.68
CA GLY A 76 -1.94 -21.68 -18.75
C GLY A 76 -3.23 -21.73 -17.91
N VAL A 77 -3.63 -20.61 -17.33
CA VAL A 77 -4.73 -20.51 -16.34
C VAL A 77 -6.02 -19.96 -16.96
N GLY A 78 -5.93 -19.40 -18.16
CA GLY A 78 -7.04 -18.74 -18.84
C GLY A 78 -7.19 -17.27 -18.46
N GLN A 79 -8.13 -16.59 -19.12
CA GLN A 79 -8.47 -15.19 -18.85
C GLN A 79 -9.11 -15.03 -17.47
N PHE A 80 -9.11 -13.81 -16.94
CA PHE A 80 -10.02 -13.48 -15.85
C PHE A 80 -11.48 -13.68 -16.30
N PRO A 81 -12.37 -14.14 -15.40
CA PRO A 81 -13.80 -14.11 -15.69
C PRO A 81 -14.25 -12.66 -15.85
N THR A 82 -15.25 -12.42 -16.71
CA THR A 82 -15.81 -11.07 -16.94
C THR A 82 -16.26 -10.41 -15.64
N ASP A 83 -16.80 -11.20 -14.71
CA ASP A 83 -17.16 -10.79 -13.35
C ASP A 83 -16.37 -11.61 -12.33
N PHE A 84 -15.37 -11.00 -11.72
CA PHE A 84 -14.57 -11.60 -10.65
C PHE A 84 -15.11 -11.19 -9.27
N GLN A 85 -15.48 -12.16 -8.44
CA GLN A 85 -15.94 -11.87 -7.09
C GLN A 85 -14.77 -11.90 -6.11
N LEU A 86 -14.52 -10.80 -5.39
CA LEU A 86 -13.39 -10.69 -4.47
C LEU A 86 -13.50 -11.61 -3.24
N GLN A 87 -14.67 -12.20 -2.99
CA GLN A 87 -14.88 -13.24 -1.98
C GLN A 87 -14.37 -14.62 -2.39
N ASP A 88 -14.11 -14.83 -3.68
CA ASP A 88 -13.62 -16.10 -4.20
C ASP A 88 -12.09 -16.22 -4.05
N LEU A 89 -11.45 -15.21 -3.45
CA LEU A 89 -10.04 -15.25 -3.08
C LEU A 89 -9.78 -16.37 -2.08
N ASN A 90 -8.86 -17.27 -2.43
CA ASN A 90 -8.67 -18.53 -1.73
C ASN A 90 -7.20 -18.87 -1.41
N GLY A 91 -6.28 -17.96 -1.70
CA GLY A 91 -4.84 -18.15 -1.50
C GLY A 91 -4.07 -18.51 -2.76
N THR A 92 -4.72 -19.12 -3.77
CA THR A 92 -4.08 -19.48 -5.06
C THR A 92 -4.45 -18.54 -6.20
N ASN A 93 -5.49 -17.72 -6.02
CA ASN A 93 -5.92 -16.67 -6.96
C ASN A 93 -5.82 -15.26 -6.35
N GLY A 94 -5.11 -15.15 -5.23
CA GLY A 94 -5.00 -13.97 -4.39
C GLY A 94 -5.58 -14.19 -2.99
N PHE A 95 -5.54 -13.16 -2.17
CA PHE A 95 -5.93 -13.20 -0.76
C PHE A 95 -6.46 -11.87 -0.25
N LYS A 96 -7.15 -11.92 0.89
CA LYS A 96 -7.72 -10.75 1.56
C LYS A 96 -6.92 -10.38 2.81
N VAL A 97 -6.76 -9.08 3.06
CA VAL A 97 -6.27 -8.51 4.32
C VAL A 97 -7.39 -7.72 4.98
N ASN A 98 -7.64 -7.91 6.27
CA ASN A 98 -8.63 -7.11 7.02
C ASN A 98 -7.93 -6.20 8.03
N GLY A 99 -8.47 -5.00 8.24
CA GLY A 99 -8.04 -4.13 9.34
C GLY A 99 -8.27 -4.79 10.69
N LEU A 100 -7.37 -4.55 11.64
CA LEU A 100 -7.36 -5.21 12.94
C LEU A 100 -8.52 -4.76 13.83
N ASN A 101 -8.89 -3.48 13.79
CA ASN A 101 -9.89 -2.86 14.65
C ASN A 101 -10.90 -2.01 13.86
N ALA A 102 -12.05 -1.77 14.51
CA ALA A 102 -13.09 -0.90 13.98
C ALA A 102 -12.58 0.54 13.77
N GLY A 103 -12.70 1.02 12.54
CA GLY A 103 -12.29 2.37 12.16
C GLY A 103 -10.82 2.49 11.76
N ASP A 104 -10.09 1.39 11.61
CA ASP A 104 -8.70 1.38 11.12
C ASP A 104 -8.59 1.94 9.69
N GLY A 105 -9.61 1.74 8.86
CA GLY A 105 -9.62 2.24 7.49
C GLY A 105 -8.55 1.59 6.59
N LEU A 106 -8.20 0.33 6.84
CA LEU A 106 -7.22 -0.40 6.02
C LEU A 106 -7.62 -0.38 4.53
N GLY A 107 -6.67 -0.08 3.65
CA GLY A 107 -6.90 0.02 2.21
C GLY A 107 -7.39 1.40 1.77
N VAL A 108 -7.26 2.43 2.62
CA VAL A 108 -7.51 3.83 2.22
C VAL A 108 -6.57 4.28 1.12
N SER A 109 -5.33 3.78 1.14
CA SER A 109 -4.31 3.93 0.11
C SER A 109 -3.59 2.60 -0.01
N VAL A 110 -3.24 2.20 -1.23
CA VAL A 110 -2.51 0.96 -1.53
C VAL A 110 -1.47 1.24 -2.60
N SER A 111 -0.35 0.52 -2.55
CA SER A 111 0.75 0.61 -3.53
C SER A 111 1.52 -0.71 -3.55
N SER A 112 2.27 -0.96 -4.63
CA SER A 112 3.47 -1.80 -4.51
C SER A 112 4.42 -1.15 -3.51
N ALA A 113 5.08 -1.96 -2.69
CA ALA A 113 6.23 -1.53 -1.91
C ALA A 113 7.53 -1.56 -2.74
N GLY A 114 7.55 -2.25 -3.88
CA GLY A 114 8.79 -2.71 -4.50
C GLY A 114 9.34 -3.94 -3.77
N ASP A 115 10.57 -4.35 -4.05
CA ASP A 115 11.30 -5.34 -3.26
C ASP A 115 12.04 -4.62 -2.13
N VAL A 116 11.46 -4.59 -0.92
CA VAL A 116 12.02 -3.80 0.20
C VAL A 116 12.84 -4.66 1.17
N ASN A 117 12.77 -5.98 1.03
CA ASN A 117 13.51 -6.95 1.83
C ASN A 117 14.70 -7.57 1.08
N GLY A 118 14.88 -7.24 -0.20
CA GLY A 118 15.99 -7.63 -1.07
C GLY A 118 15.93 -9.07 -1.57
N ASP A 119 14.75 -9.71 -1.59
CA ASP A 119 14.61 -11.12 -1.98
C ASP A 119 14.27 -11.33 -3.47
N GLY A 120 14.08 -10.24 -4.21
CA GLY A 120 13.75 -10.22 -5.64
C GLY A 120 12.25 -10.38 -5.95
N ILE A 121 11.39 -10.43 -4.94
CA ILE A 121 9.93 -10.53 -5.08
C ILE A 121 9.29 -9.21 -4.66
N ALA A 122 8.23 -8.81 -5.36
CA ALA A 122 7.56 -7.56 -5.02
C ALA A 122 6.77 -7.67 -3.71
N ASP A 123 6.82 -6.61 -2.91
CA ASP A 123 6.13 -6.49 -1.64
C ASP A 123 4.89 -5.58 -1.75
N ILE A 124 4.04 -5.62 -0.72
CA ILE A 124 2.74 -4.97 -0.70
C ILE A 124 2.71 -3.88 0.37
N LEU A 125 2.28 -2.66 0.01
CA LEU A 125 2.11 -1.55 0.94
C LEU A 125 0.64 -1.15 1.09
N ILE A 126 0.14 -1.14 2.34
CA ILE A 126 -1.27 -0.86 2.65
C ILE A 126 -1.38 0.21 3.74
N GLY A 127 -2.01 1.33 3.40
CA GLY A 127 -2.32 2.40 4.34
C GLY A 127 -3.57 2.12 5.18
N ALA A 128 -3.53 2.51 6.45
CA ALA A 128 -4.63 2.43 7.40
C ALA A 128 -4.64 3.69 8.29
N ASN A 129 -5.18 4.79 7.76
CA ASN A 129 -5.13 6.11 8.40
C ASN A 129 -5.89 6.22 9.74
N GLY A 130 -6.68 5.21 10.08
CA GLY A 130 -7.34 5.09 11.37
C GLY A 130 -6.72 4.06 12.31
N ALA A 131 -5.67 3.33 11.93
CA ALA A 131 -5.09 2.26 12.75
C ALA A 131 -4.51 2.75 14.09
N ASN A 132 -4.23 1.80 14.98
CA ASN A 132 -3.60 2.03 16.29
C ASN A 132 -4.33 3.04 17.17
N ARG A 133 -5.66 3.05 17.13
CA ARG A 133 -6.51 3.82 18.04
C ARG A 133 -6.53 3.16 19.43
N PRO A 134 -5.83 3.66 20.47
CA PRO A 134 -6.28 3.41 21.82
C PRO A 134 -7.72 3.94 21.95
N ASN A 135 -8.48 3.32 22.84
CA ASN A 135 -9.89 3.57 23.19
C ASN A 135 -10.32 5.05 23.46
N THR A 136 -9.47 6.05 23.19
CA THR A 136 -9.66 7.49 23.45
C THR A 136 -10.03 8.33 22.21
N MET A 137 -10.58 7.73 21.14
CA MET A 137 -11.08 8.44 19.94
C MET A 137 -10.06 9.31 19.17
N THR A 138 -8.76 9.16 19.40
CA THR A 138 -7.73 9.89 18.66
C THR A 138 -7.16 9.01 17.54
N GLN A 139 -7.14 9.52 16.30
CA GLN A 139 -6.66 8.78 15.13
C GLN A 139 -5.13 8.80 15.09
N TYR A 140 -4.47 7.65 15.23
CA TYR A 140 -3.01 7.58 15.11
C TYR A 140 -2.66 7.33 13.64
N GLY A 141 -3.19 6.24 13.08
CA GLY A 141 -2.89 5.77 11.73
C GLY A 141 -1.72 4.79 11.71
N GLY A 142 -1.45 4.26 10.53
CA GLY A 142 -0.34 3.39 10.26
C GLY A 142 -0.35 2.89 8.82
N ALA A 143 0.72 2.22 8.45
CA ALA A 143 0.79 1.43 7.23
C ALA A 143 1.28 0.02 7.55
N TYR A 144 1.10 -0.90 6.62
CA TYR A 144 1.56 -2.28 6.72
C TYR A 144 2.30 -2.64 5.44
N VAL A 145 3.44 -3.30 5.61
CA VAL A 145 4.17 -3.97 4.55
C VAL A 145 3.96 -5.46 4.71
N ILE A 146 3.57 -6.15 3.64
CA ILE A 146 3.50 -7.61 3.59
C ILE A 146 4.48 -8.06 2.53
N PHE A 147 5.40 -8.95 2.90
CA PHE A 147 6.38 -9.44 1.93
C PHE A 147 5.75 -10.40 0.93
N GLY A 148 6.17 -10.25 -0.32
CA GLY A 148 5.96 -11.26 -1.34
C GLY A 148 6.68 -12.56 -0.97
N LYS A 149 6.36 -13.63 -1.69
CA LYS A 149 7.11 -14.89 -1.57
C LYS A 149 6.95 -15.72 -2.82
N THR A 150 7.90 -16.61 -3.05
CA THR A 150 7.79 -17.58 -4.14
C THR A 150 6.88 -18.73 -3.69
N VAL A 151 5.60 -18.74 -4.07
CA VAL A 151 4.63 -19.74 -3.56
C VAL A 151 5.00 -21.18 -3.93
N SER A 152 5.77 -21.38 -5.00
CA SER A 152 6.29 -22.70 -5.39
C SER A 152 7.37 -23.25 -4.44
N VAL A 153 7.98 -22.38 -3.62
CA VAL A 153 9.01 -22.72 -2.62
C VAL A 153 8.44 -22.62 -1.21
N ASP A 154 7.74 -21.53 -0.90
CA ASP A 154 7.32 -21.16 0.46
C ASP A 154 5.85 -21.52 0.76
N GLY A 155 5.20 -22.20 -0.18
CA GLY A 155 3.78 -22.57 -0.13
C GLY A 155 2.86 -21.40 -0.42
N GLU A 156 1.58 -21.70 -0.64
CA GLU A 156 0.56 -20.72 -0.99
C GLU A 156 0.31 -19.68 0.10
N PHE A 157 -0.27 -18.55 -0.27
CA PHE A 157 -0.87 -17.63 0.69
C PHE A 157 -2.13 -18.25 1.29
N SER A 158 -2.48 -17.86 2.52
CA SER A 158 -3.82 -18.14 3.04
C SER A 158 -4.85 -17.22 2.39
N ALA A 159 -6.08 -17.70 2.19
CA ALA A 159 -7.18 -16.89 1.67
C ALA A 159 -7.39 -15.56 2.43
N VAL A 160 -7.08 -15.56 3.73
CA VAL A 160 -7.05 -14.36 4.57
C VAL A 160 -5.69 -14.26 5.23
N PHE A 161 -4.96 -13.19 4.94
CA PHE A 161 -3.73 -12.85 5.64
C PHE A 161 -4.07 -12.14 6.96
N ASN A 162 -3.44 -12.58 8.05
CA ASN A 162 -3.68 -12.01 9.38
C ASN A 162 -2.57 -11.04 9.76
N LEU A 163 -2.86 -9.73 9.77
CA LEU A 163 -1.89 -8.69 10.13
C LEU A 163 -1.26 -8.87 11.52
N SER A 164 -1.90 -9.61 12.43
CA SER A 164 -1.32 -9.88 13.76
C SER A 164 -0.15 -10.88 13.73
N THR A 165 0.13 -11.50 12.58
CA THR A 165 1.25 -12.44 12.41
C THR A 165 2.50 -11.77 11.83
N LEU A 166 2.45 -10.45 11.58
CA LEU A 166 3.61 -9.70 11.14
C LEU A 166 4.71 -9.77 12.20
N ASP A 167 5.88 -10.28 11.82
CA ASP A 167 6.99 -10.52 12.74
C ASP A 167 8.35 -9.97 12.27
N GLY A 168 8.40 -9.38 11.07
CA GLY A 168 9.62 -8.90 10.43
C GLY A 168 10.16 -9.83 9.35
N THR A 169 9.76 -11.11 9.34
CA THR A 169 10.14 -12.10 8.31
C THR A 169 9.10 -12.25 7.20
N ASN A 170 7.85 -11.84 7.47
CA ASN A 170 6.72 -11.90 6.53
C ASN A 170 6.12 -10.50 6.27
N GLY A 171 6.87 -9.46 6.62
CA GLY A 171 6.45 -8.06 6.60
C GLY A 171 6.46 -7.43 8.00
N PHE A 172 6.01 -6.18 8.07
CA PHE A 172 6.01 -5.37 9.29
C PHE A 172 4.93 -4.28 9.27
N SER A 173 4.59 -3.78 10.46
CA SER A 173 3.72 -2.62 10.62
C SER A 173 4.51 -1.33 10.81
N ILE A 174 3.96 -0.21 10.36
CA ILE A 174 4.52 1.14 10.50
C ILE A 174 3.50 1.96 11.29
N PRO A 175 3.52 1.89 12.63
CA PRO A 175 2.59 2.62 13.47
C PRO A 175 2.90 4.12 13.50
N ALA A 176 1.85 4.94 13.50
CA ALA A 176 2.00 6.36 13.80
C ALA A 176 2.55 6.61 15.21
N GLN A 177 3.29 7.71 15.35
CA GLN A 177 3.92 8.09 16.62
C GLN A 177 3.08 9.07 17.44
N PHE A 178 2.14 9.76 16.80
CA PHE A 178 1.39 10.85 17.43
C PHE A 178 -0.10 10.80 17.14
N ASN A 179 -0.86 11.34 18.08
CA ASN A 179 -2.30 11.51 17.96
C ASN A 179 -2.63 12.49 16.82
N GLY A 180 -3.64 12.15 16.04
CA GLY A 180 -4.12 12.95 14.91
C GLY A 180 -3.27 12.81 13.64
N SER A 181 -2.25 11.94 13.62
CA SER A 181 -1.31 11.92 12.49
C SER A 181 -1.92 11.33 11.22
N GLN A 182 -2.94 10.48 11.30
CA GLN A 182 -3.55 9.85 10.12
C GLN A 182 -2.50 9.21 9.18
N LEU A 183 -1.39 8.69 9.73
CA LEU A 183 -0.33 8.05 8.96
C LEU A 183 -0.90 6.94 8.07
N GLY A 184 -0.39 6.80 6.86
CA GLY A 184 -0.93 5.85 5.88
C GLY A 184 -2.18 6.36 5.17
N ILE A 185 -2.48 7.66 5.25
CA ILE A 185 -3.50 8.29 4.39
C ILE A 185 -3.08 8.27 2.91
N ALA A 186 -1.77 8.33 2.65
CA ALA A 186 -1.17 8.16 1.35
C ALA A 186 0.08 7.30 1.50
N VAL A 187 0.24 6.34 0.61
CA VAL A 187 1.41 5.45 0.56
C VAL A 187 1.84 5.27 -0.89
N SER A 188 3.14 5.10 -1.12
CA SER A 188 3.74 4.79 -2.42
C SER A 188 5.05 4.06 -2.20
N SER A 189 5.51 3.26 -3.16
CA SER A 189 6.95 2.99 -3.27
C SER A 189 7.67 4.33 -3.50
N ALA A 190 8.90 4.44 -3.05
CA ALA A 190 9.81 5.54 -3.33
C ALA A 190 10.75 5.22 -4.51
N GLY A 191 10.80 3.97 -4.97
CA GLY A 191 11.92 3.47 -5.76
C GLY A 191 13.19 3.37 -4.92
N ASP A 192 14.36 3.30 -5.54
CA ASP A 192 15.64 3.27 -4.84
C ASP A 192 16.20 4.70 -4.73
N ILE A 193 15.95 5.35 -3.60
CA ILE A 193 16.30 6.77 -3.42
C ILE A 193 17.65 6.96 -2.72
N ASN A 194 18.23 5.88 -2.22
CA ASN A 194 19.55 5.88 -1.59
C ASN A 194 20.64 5.21 -2.45
N ASN A 195 20.25 4.64 -3.60
CA ASN A 195 21.06 3.93 -4.59
C ASN A 195 21.79 2.71 -4.02
N ASP A 196 21.09 1.93 -3.18
CA ASP A 196 21.59 0.66 -2.63
C ASP A 196 21.10 -0.58 -3.39
N GLY A 197 20.23 -0.40 -4.38
CA GLY A 197 19.65 -1.42 -5.24
C GLY A 197 18.37 -2.04 -4.69
N ILE A 198 17.80 -1.50 -3.61
CA ILE A 198 16.61 -2.01 -2.93
C ILE A 198 15.54 -0.93 -2.90
N ASP A 199 14.28 -1.31 -3.09
CA ASP A 199 13.20 -0.33 -3.12
C ASP A 199 12.93 0.25 -1.73
N ASP A 200 12.66 1.55 -1.69
CA ASP A 200 12.32 2.32 -0.51
C ASP A 200 10.82 2.63 -0.45
N LEU A 201 10.34 3.12 0.69
CA LEU A 201 8.92 3.35 0.97
C LEU A 201 8.62 4.81 1.25
N LEU A 202 7.49 5.31 0.72
CA LEU A 202 6.87 6.58 1.13
C LEU A 202 5.60 6.33 1.94
N VAL A 203 5.58 6.88 3.15
CA VAL A 203 4.39 6.87 4.01
C VAL A 203 4.04 8.29 4.43
N GLY A 204 2.93 8.79 3.90
CA GLY A 204 2.39 10.10 4.20
C GLY A 204 1.41 10.10 5.37
N GLY A 205 1.39 11.19 6.13
CA GLY A 205 0.46 11.42 7.23
C GLY A 205 0.33 12.91 7.58
N GLY A 206 -0.79 13.28 8.19
CA GLY A 206 -0.88 14.53 8.94
C GLY A 206 0.16 14.59 10.08
N ALA A 207 0.61 15.80 10.41
CA ALA A 207 1.40 16.02 11.61
C ALA A 207 0.49 15.93 12.85
N SER A 208 1.07 15.62 14.00
CA SER A 208 0.46 16.02 15.28
C SER A 208 0.22 17.53 15.29
N GLY A 209 -0.92 17.97 15.85
CA GLY A 209 -1.20 19.40 16.03
C GLY A 209 -1.90 20.06 14.83
N ALA A 210 -1.47 21.28 14.47
CA ALA A 210 -2.20 22.22 13.61
C ALA A 210 -2.11 21.93 12.09
N GLY A 211 -1.73 20.71 11.71
CA GLY A 211 -1.94 20.21 10.35
C GLY A 211 -0.80 20.45 9.35
N ALA A 212 0.43 20.65 9.79
CA ALA A 212 1.56 20.82 8.88
C ALA A 212 1.78 19.62 7.93
N GLY A 213 1.59 18.41 8.44
CA GLY A 213 1.84 17.18 7.68
C GLY A 213 3.28 16.69 7.78
N ALA A 214 3.48 15.42 7.44
CA ALA A 214 4.79 14.80 7.32
C ALA A 214 4.74 13.63 6.33
N THR A 215 5.85 13.44 5.62
CA THR A 215 6.12 12.23 4.85
C THR A 215 7.34 11.55 5.45
N TYR A 216 7.28 10.23 5.57
CA TYR A 216 8.40 9.41 5.99
C TYR A 216 8.89 8.64 4.79
N VAL A 217 10.20 8.70 4.55
CA VAL A 217 10.90 7.75 3.70
C VAL A 217 11.49 6.69 4.63
N ILE A 218 11.24 5.42 4.33
CA ILE A 218 11.85 4.29 5.03
C ILE A 218 12.68 3.53 4.00
N PHE A 219 13.95 3.29 4.29
CA PHE A 219 14.79 2.55 3.37
C PHE A 219 14.52 1.05 3.42
N GLY A 220 14.53 0.43 2.25
CA GLY A 220 14.63 -1.01 2.10
C GLY A 220 15.95 -1.54 2.66
N LYS A 221 16.05 -2.86 2.81
CA LYS A 221 17.34 -3.51 3.10
C LYS A 221 17.31 -4.97 2.69
N ASP A 222 18.49 -5.48 2.34
CA ASP A 222 18.68 -6.90 2.12
C ASP A 222 18.65 -7.62 3.46
N THR A 223 17.53 -8.27 3.76
CA THR A 223 17.32 -8.98 5.02
C THR A 223 18.24 -10.19 5.19
N ALA A 224 18.78 -10.74 4.09
CA ALA A 224 19.74 -11.84 4.15
C ALA A 224 21.10 -11.39 4.72
N THR A 225 21.46 -10.11 4.56
CA THR A 225 22.75 -9.57 5.04
C THR A 225 22.62 -8.59 6.21
N ALA A 226 21.56 -7.80 6.26
CA ALA A 226 21.30 -6.79 7.31
C ALA A 226 20.37 -7.28 8.42
N GLY A 227 19.87 -8.51 8.32
CA GLY A 227 18.89 -9.11 9.23
C GLY A 227 17.47 -8.59 9.02
N ASP A 228 16.49 -9.23 9.65
CA ASP A 228 15.07 -8.95 9.44
C ASP A 228 14.64 -7.55 9.89
N PHE A 229 13.50 -7.08 9.37
CA PHE A 229 12.82 -5.91 9.93
C PHE A 229 12.28 -6.23 11.33
N GLN A 230 11.96 -5.20 12.11
CA GLN A 230 11.15 -5.39 13.31
C GLN A 230 9.68 -5.48 12.92
N ALA A 231 8.92 -6.35 13.59
CA ALA A 231 7.46 -6.45 13.44
C ALA A 231 6.72 -5.10 13.47
N ASN A 232 7.24 -4.15 14.26
CA ASN A 232 6.76 -2.77 14.34
C ASN A 232 7.93 -1.82 14.06
N PHE A 233 7.94 -1.21 12.88
CA PHE A 233 8.96 -0.24 12.48
C PHE A 233 8.86 1.04 13.31
N ASN A 234 9.98 1.46 13.91
CA ASN A 234 10.01 2.64 14.77
C ASN A 234 10.43 3.90 13.99
N LEU A 235 9.47 4.72 13.58
CA LEU A 235 9.73 5.99 12.87
C LEU A 235 10.59 7.00 13.65
N ALA A 236 10.74 6.87 14.97
CA ALA A 236 11.56 7.78 15.78
C ALA A 236 13.03 7.35 15.77
N GLY A 237 13.31 6.14 15.29
CA GLY A 237 14.65 5.65 15.04
C GLY A 237 15.18 6.03 13.65
N LEU A 238 14.44 6.82 12.86
CA LEU A 238 14.93 7.31 11.57
C LEU A 238 16.14 8.23 11.78
N ASP A 239 17.27 7.89 11.16
CA ASP A 239 18.56 8.56 11.39
C ASP A 239 19.33 8.91 10.11
N GLY A 240 18.70 8.72 8.94
CA GLY A 240 19.33 8.92 7.64
C GLY A 240 20.06 7.70 7.07
N THR A 241 20.26 6.63 7.86
CA THR A 241 20.78 5.35 7.36
C THR A 241 19.70 4.30 7.13
N ASN A 242 18.51 4.52 7.68
CA ASN A 242 17.33 3.66 7.59
C ASN A 242 16.08 4.43 7.08
N GLY A 243 16.31 5.60 6.50
CA GLY A 243 15.29 6.53 6.02
C GLY A 243 15.33 7.88 6.74
N PHE A 244 14.38 8.75 6.41
CA PHE A 244 14.30 10.11 6.94
C PHE A 244 12.87 10.67 6.90
N LYS A 245 12.66 11.80 7.59
CA LYS A 245 11.37 12.48 7.67
C LYS A 245 11.40 13.81 6.93
N ILE A 246 10.39 14.04 6.10
CA ILE A 246 10.11 15.31 5.43
C ILE A 246 8.97 15.98 6.19
N ASN A 247 9.24 17.13 6.81
CA ASN A 247 8.23 17.89 7.54
C ASN A 247 7.52 18.86 6.60
N GLY A 248 6.22 19.07 6.80
CA GLY A 248 5.52 20.23 6.24
C GLY A 248 6.11 21.54 6.76
N ALA A 249 6.06 22.60 5.95
CA ALA A 249 6.76 23.85 6.23
C ALA A 249 6.00 24.73 7.23
N ALA A 250 4.67 24.69 7.23
CA ALA A 250 3.82 25.46 8.12
C ALA A 250 2.54 24.69 8.54
N ASP A 251 1.88 25.16 9.58
CA ASP A 251 0.59 24.62 10.02
C ASP A 251 -0.49 24.78 8.93
N GLY A 252 -1.36 23.78 8.82
CA GLY A 252 -2.46 23.77 7.87
C GLY A 252 -2.11 23.40 6.43
N GLU A 253 -0.84 23.14 6.09
CA GLU A 253 -0.42 22.82 4.72
C GLU A 253 -0.74 21.38 4.27
N PHE A 254 -0.92 20.47 5.23
CA PHE A 254 -1.23 19.06 5.02
C PHE A 254 -0.27 18.34 4.06
N THR A 255 1.03 18.59 4.21
CA THR A 255 2.09 17.87 3.48
C THR A 255 1.97 16.36 3.67
N GLY A 256 2.16 15.59 2.60
CA GLY A 256 2.14 14.12 2.66
C GLY A 256 0.74 13.52 2.60
N ARG A 257 -0.31 14.30 2.29
CA ARG A 257 -1.63 13.75 1.96
C ARG A 257 -1.74 13.16 0.55
N ALA A 258 -0.76 13.42 -0.30
CA ALA A 258 -0.54 12.74 -1.57
C ALA A 258 0.96 12.55 -1.73
N VAL A 259 1.38 11.33 -2.06
CA VAL A 259 2.79 10.97 -2.31
C VAL A 259 2.83 10.06 -3.53
N SER A 260 3.93 10.11 -4.28
CA SER A 260 4.19 9.22 -5.41
C SER A 260 5.69 9.13 -5.65
N ALA A 261 6.18 7.97 -6.06
CA ALA A 261 7.45 7.91 -6.79
C ALA A 261 7.33 8.70 -8.10
N ALA A 262 8.42 9.34 -8.50
CA ALA A 262 8.58 9.97 -9.82
C ALA A 262 9.44 9.12 -10.76
N GLY A 263 10.21 8.18 -10.20
CA GLY A 263 11.37 7.57 -10.86
C GLY A 263 12.52 8.57 -10.99
N ASP A 264 13.65 8.17 -11.57
CA ASP A 264 14.73 9.08 -11.95
C ASP A 264 14.28 10.02 -13.10
N ILE A 265 13.73 11.19 -12.74
CA ILE A 265 13.22 12.15 -13.72
C ILE A 265 14.32 13.07 -14.25
N ASN A 266 15.50 13.06 -13.63
CA ASN A 266 16.59 13.98 -13.92
C ASN A 266 17.80 13.29 -14.58
N GLY A 267 17.86 11.97 -14.56
CA GLY A 267 18.87 11.13 -15.21
C GLY A 267 20.14 10.91 -14.38
N ASP A 268 20.11 11.06 -13.05
CA ASP A 268 21.28 10.88 -12.19
C ASP A 268 21.41 9.48 -11.57
N GLY A 269 20.44 8.61 -11.83
CA GLY A 269 20.40 7.23 -11.35
C GLY A 269 19.86 7.08 -9.92
N VAL A 270 19.21 8.11 -9.37
CA VAL A 270 18.49 8.04 -8.09
C VAL A 270 17.02 8.34 -8.34
N ASP A 271 16.12 7.57 -7.74
CA ASP A 271 14.68 7.81 -7.91
C ASP A 271 14.23 9.10 -7.19
N ASP A 272 13.41 9.90 -7.87
CA ASP A 272 12.87 11.15 -7.35
C ASP A 272 11.47 10.97 -6.73
N LEU A 273 11.06 11.91 -5.88
CA LEU A 273 9.81 11.86 -5.12
C LEU A 273 8.87 13.03 -5.45
N ILE A 274 7.56 12.76 -5.45
CA ILE A 274 6.50 13.77 -5.52
C ILE A 274 5.74 13.78 -4.21
N ILE A 275 5.65 14.94 -3.56
CA ILE A 275 4.92 15.13 -2.30
C ILE A 275 3.97 16.32 -2.44
N GLY A 276 2.69 16.07 -2.25
CA GLY A 276 1.65 17.09 -2.23
C GLY A 276 1.53 17.76 -0.86
N ALA A 277 1.47 19.09 -0.86
CA ALA A 277 1.06 19.92 0.27
C ALA A 277 -0.13 20.78 -0.16
N GLY A 278 -1.32 20.17 -0.17
CA GLY A 278 -2.50 20.70 -0.88
C GLY A 278 -3.06 22.02 -0.33
N SER A 279 -2.63 22.42 0.85
CA SER A 279 -3.00 23.70 1.47
C SER A 279 -1.78 24.59 1.73
N ALA A 280 -0.62 24.26 1.16
CA ALA A 280 0.54 25.12 1.25
C ALA A 280 0.29 26.45 0.56
N ASP A 281 0.61 27.53 1.26
CA ASP A 281 0.64 28.88 0.71
C ASP A 281 2.08 29.42 0.77
N PRO A 282 2.96 28.94 -0.13
CA PRO A 282 4.38 29.29 -0.10
C PRO A 282 4.63 30.79 -0.38
N ASN A 283 3.62 31.54 -0.79
CA ASN A 283 3.73 32.97 -1.13
C ASN A 283 2.86 33.89 -0.24
N GLY A 284 2.11 33.35 0.72
CA GLY A 284 1.32 34.11 1.69
C GLY A 284 0.34 35.09 1.07
N ALA A 285 -0.80 34.60 0.61
CA ALA A 285 -2.02 35.39 0.43
C ALA A 285 -3.25 34.46 0.39
N TYR A 286 -3.94 34.28 1.51
CA TYR A 286 -5.27 34.85 1.84
C TYR A 286 -5.79 34.33 3.18
#